data_AF-A0A813DRD9-F1
#
_entry.id   AF-A0A813DRD9-F1
#
_cell.length_a   1.000
_cell.length_b   1.000
_cell.length_c   1.000
_cell.angle_alpha   90.00
_cell.angle_beta   90.00
_cell.angle_gamma   90.00
#
_symmetry.space_group_name_H-M   'P 1'
#
loop_
_entity.id
_entity.type
_entity.pdbx_description
1 polymer ?
#
loop_
_entity_poly.entity_id
_entity_poly.type
_entity_poly.pdbx_seq_one_letter_code
_entity_poly.pdbx_strand_id
1 'polypeptide(L)'
;MTWEWWQENVRGSTCKLDVTCNDCSQRAIQTSIGSMKFGSGFGCICRKKTEAKLLRWLQERFGQDTVTTQVLGCVNPETGRNLPFDFGLYGESVLIELDGDIGHFGQGWGGNSDDDGGVPVRDLLKERWAILAGRTVIRLLQADVYRNTSEWQVFLSNAVEAARADPRSQVVTQDSPKYKSGKYFDLRLTKKKRRVCSLDVWADGFHCPELEVSTTAAK
;
A
#
# COMPACT_ATOMS: atom_id res chain seq x y z
N MET A 1 26.66 -5.98 20.42
CA MET A 1 26.28 -5.05 21.50
C MET A 1 25.20 -5.74 22.32
N THR A 2 25.40 -5.96 23.62
CA THR A 2 24.50 -6.78 24.46
C THR A 2 23.49 -5.91 25.23
N TRP A 3 22.48 -6.54 25.84
CA TRP A 3 21.47 -5.86 26.65
C TRP A 3 22.04 -5.27 27.95
N GLU A 4 23.04 -5.94 28.55
CA GLU A 4 23.72 -5.46 29.75
C GLU A 4 24.50 -4.17 29.47
N TRP A 5 25.23 -4.12 28.35
CA TRP A 5 25.93 -2.91 27.92
C TRP A 5 24.97 -1.71 27.77
N TRP A 6 23.75 -1.97 27.31
CA TRP A 6 22.71 -0.96 27.13
C TRP A 6 22.19 -0.38 28.45
N GLN A 7 21.93 -1.23 29.45
CA GLN A 7 21.44 -0.79 30.75
C GLN A 7 22.46 0.09 31.50
N GLU A 8 23.75 -0.15 31.26
CA GLU A 8 24.83 0.59 31.91
C GLU A 8 25.11 1.95 31.26
N ASN A 9 25.00 2.03 29.93
CA ASN A 9 25.47 3.18 29.15
C ASN A 9 24.36 4.16 28.73
N VAL A 10 23.09 3.77 28.84
CA VAL A 10 21.95 4.63 28.45
C VAL A 10 21.17 5.07 29.68
N ARG A 11 21.48 6.28 30.16
CA ARG A 11 20.78 6.92 31.30
C ARG A 11 19.99 8.14 30.82
N GLY A 12 18.67 8.14 31.03
CA GLY A 12 17.78 9.25 30.70
C GLY A 12 17.24 9.27 29.26
N SER A 13 16.37 10.23 28.97
CA SER A 13 15.60 10.33 27.71
C SER A 13 16.36 10.93 26.52
N THR A 14 17.61 11.37 26.71
CA THR A 14 18.40 12.14 25.72
C THR A 14 19.76 11.52 25.40
N CYS A 15 19.90 10.21 25.52
CA CYS A 15 21.13 9.52 25.06
C CYS A 15 21.20 9.55 23.54
N LYS A 16 22.29 10.10 22.99
CA LYS A 16 22.59 10.09 21.56
C LYS A 16 23.30 8.79 21.22
N LEU A 17 22.62 7.91 20.48
CA LEU A 17 23.16 6.61 20.09
C LEU A 17 23.54 6.61 18.61
N ASP A 18 24.80 6.34 18.32
CA ASP A 18 25.29 6.13 16.96
C ASP A 18 25.04 4.68 16.53
N VAL A 19 24.25 4.51 15.48
CA VAL A 19 23.75 3.20 15.05
C VAL A 19 23.86 3.02 13.56
N THR A 20 24.26 1.82 13.15
CA THR A 20 24.34 1.41 11.75
C THR A 20 23.21 0.42 11.45
N CYS A 21 22.44 0.67 10.41
CA CYS A 21 21.44 -0.30 9.96
C CYS A 21 22.10 -1.44 9.18
N ASN A 22 21.74 -2.67 9.51
CA ASN A 22 22.32 -3.86 8.85
C ASN A 22 21.84 -4.04 7.40
N ASP A 23 20.66 -3.51 7.04
CA ASP A 23 20.09 -3.65 5.69
C ASP A 23 20.65 -2.62 4.71
N CYS A 24 20.85 -1.38 5.16
CA CYS A 24 21.23 -0.23 4.31
C CYS A 24 22.64 0.31 4.60
N SER A 25 23.30 -0.24 5.62
CA SER A 25 24.62 0.20 6.14
C SER A 25 24.70 1.66 6.56
N GLN A 26 23.58 2.39 6.60
CA GLN A 26 23.58 3.79 6.94
C GLN A 26 23.71 4.02 8.45
N ARG A 27 24.56 4.99 8.81
CA ARG A 27 24.72 5.48 10.17
C ARG A 27 23.70 6.55 10.51
N ALA A 28 23.17 6.51 11.72
CA ALA A 28 22.25 7.52 12.24
C ALA A 28 22.52 7.77 13.73
N ILE A 29 22.34 9.02 14.14
CA ILE A 29 22.39 9.40 15.56
C ILE A 29 20.95 9.44 16.07
N GLN A 30 20.59 8.48 16.92
CA GLN A 30 19.29 8.42 17.57
C GLN A 30 19.28 9.25 18.83
N THR A 31 18.30 10.13 18.97
CA THR A 31 18.15 11.00 20.14
C THR A 31 17.09 10.50 21.13
N SER A 32 16.33 9.44 20.80
CA SER A 32 15.29 8.89 21.67
C SER A 32 15.12 7.37 21.54
N ILE A 33 14.85 6.70 22.67
CA ILE A 33 14.53 5.26 22.74
C ILE A 33 13.17 4.94 22.12
N GLY A 34 12.19 5.84 22.25
CA GLY A 34 10.87 5.67 21.65
C GLY A 34 10.95 5.50 20.13
N SER A 35 11.77 6.33 19.47
CA SER A 35 12.03 6.22 18.03
C SER A 35 12.61 4.85 17.64
N MET A 36 13.41 4.22 18.51
CA MET A 36 13.98 2.89 18.29
C MET A 36 12.99 1.75 18.54
N LYS A 37 12.06 1.90 19.48
CA LYS A 37 11.08 0.86 19.84
C LYS A 37 9.91 0.76 18.86
N PHE A 38 9.43 1.89 18.35
CA PHE A 38 8.19 1.95 17.55
C PHE A 38 8.43 2.08 16.05
N GLY A 39 9.60 2.57 15.62
CA GLY A 39 10.05 2.51 14.24
C GLY A 39 11.02 1.36 14.10
N SER A 40 10.63 0.28 13.41
CA SER A 40 11.41 -0.96 13.33
C SER A 40 12.84 -0.75 12.81
N GLY A 41 13.77 -0.55 13.75
CA GLY A 41 15.22 -0.49 13.53
C GLY A 41 15.81 0.92 13.60
N PHE A 42 17.08 0.94 14.04
CA PHE A 42 18.06 2.03 13.98
C PHE A 42 17.75 3.05 12.88
N GLY A 43 18.02 4.34 13.15
CA GLY A 43 17.68 5.52 12.35
C GLY A 43 18.06 5.59 10.86
N CYS A 44 18.20 4.47 10.17
CA CYS A 44 18.24 4.39 8.74
C CYS A 44 17.01 5.06 8.13
N ILE A 45 17.26 5.91 7.15
CA ILE A 45 16.26 6.55 6.29
C ILE A 45 15.86 5.60 5.15
N CYS A 46 15.89 4.28 5.38
CA CYS A 46 15.43 3.31 4.39
C CYS A 46 14.01 3.70 3.99
N ARG A 47 13.88 4.28 2.80
CA ARG A 47 12.64 4.82 2.28
C ARG A 47 11.53 3.77 2.22
N LYS A 48 11.92 2.48 2.19
CA LYS A 48 11.07 1.30 2.04
C LYS A 48 10.96 0.42 3.30
N LYS A 49 11.21 0.94 4.51
CA LYS A 49 11.15 0.13 5.74
C LYS A 49 9.81 -0.57 5.94
N THR A 50 8.71 0.15 5.75
CA THR A 50 7.36 -0.38 5.93
C THR A 50 6.96 -1.35 4.82
N GLU A 51 7.34 -1.05 3.57
CA GLU A 51 7.18 -1.97 2.43
C GLU A 51 7.96 -3.28 2.66
N ALA A 52 9.23 -3.20 3.05
CA ALA A 52 10.07 -4.38 3.30
C ALA A 52 9.53 -5.23 4.46
N LYS A 53 9.02 -4.58 5.51
CA LYS A 53 8.37 -5.26 6.63
C LYS A 53 7.10 -5.97 6.18
N LEU A 54 6.25 -5.31 5.39
CA LEU A 54 5.05 -5.90 4.85
C LEU A 54 5.38 -7.06 3.90
N LEU A 55 6.37 -6.89 3.02
CA LEU A 55 6.85 -7.93 2.11
C LEU A 55 7.26 -9.19 2.87
N ARG A 56 8.10 -9.04 3.91
CA ARG A 56 8.53 -10.16 4.74
C ARG A 56 7.33 -10.89 5.34
N TRP A 57 6.40 -10.14 5.92
CA TRP A 57 5.20 -10.74 6.52
C TRP A 57 4.32 -11.45 5.48
N LEU A 58 4.14 -10.87 4.28
CA LEU A 58 3.39 -11.48 3.19
C LEU A 58 4.04 -12.81 2.75
N GLN A 59 5.36 -12.83 2.58
CA GLN A 59 6.10 -14.02 2.18
C GLN A 59 6.05 -15.12 3.26
N GLU A 60 6.18 -14.74 4.53
CA GLU A 60 6.06 -15.67 5.67
C GLU A 60 4.64 -16.24 5.79
N ARG A 61 3.61 -15.43 5.54
CA ARG A 61 2.20 -15.82 5.74
C ARG A 61 1.62 -16.62 4.58
N PHE A 62 1.93 -16.23 3.34
CA PHE A 62 1.29 -16.74 2.12
C PHE A 62 2.24 -17.53 1.21
N GLY A 63 3.54 -17.50 1.49
CA GLY A 63 4.58 -18.16 0.70
C GLY A 63 5.26 -17.20 -0.28
N GLN A 64 6.57 -17.32 -0.40
CA GLN A 64 7.40 -16.40 -1.17
C GLN A 64 6.99 -16.29 -2.65
N ASP A 65 6.66 -17.43 -3.27
CA ASP A 65 6.30 -17.50 -4.71
C ASP A 65 4.92 -16.90 -5.01
N THR A 66 4.14 -16.56 -3.98
CA THR A 66 2.84 -15.94 -4.16
C THR A 66 2.91 -14.42 -4.26
N VAL A 67 4.01 -13.81 -3.83
CA VAL A 67 4.15 -12.36 -3.67
C VAL A 67 4.92 -11.75 -4.83
N THR A 68 4.28 -10.81 -5.54
CA THR A 68 4.92 -10.00 -6.57
C THR A 68 5.09 -8.58 -6.05
N THR A 69 6.29 -8.04 -6.20
CA THR A 69 6.57 -6.61 -5.95
C THR A 69 6.56 -5.84 -7.27
N GLN A 70 6.28 -4.53 -7.24
CA GLN A 70 6.26 -3.68 -8.44
C GLN A 70 5.20 -4.11 -9.45
N VAL A 71 3.99 -4.38 -8.96
CA VAL A 71 2.89 -4.81 -9.82
C VAL A 71 2.49 -3.68 -10.75
N LEU A 72 2.44 -3.98 -12.05
CA LEU A 72 1.97 -3.01 -13.04
C LEU A 72 0.49 -2.72 -12.80
N GLY A 73 0.17 -1.43 -12.74
CA GLY A 73 -1.21 -0.96 -12.66
C GLY A 73 -1.66 -0.32 -13.96
N CYS A 74 -2.46 0.73 -13.85
CA CYS A 74 -2.89 1.52 -15.00
C CYS A 74 -1.93 2.66 -15.33
N VAL A 75 -2.12 3.24 -16.50
CA VAL A 75 -1.52 4.53 -16.89
C VAL A 75 -2.56 5.62 -16.66
N ASN A 76 -2.16 6.73 -16.03
CA ASN A 76 -2.99 7.91 -15.95
C ASN A 76 -3.15 8.50 -17.37
N PRO A 77 -4.37 8.58 -17.95
CA PRO A 77 -4.56 9.04 -19.31
C PRO A 77 -4.24 10.53 -19.50
N GLU A 78 -4.32 11.34 -18.44
CA GLU A 78 -4.06 12.78 -18.51
C GLU A 78 -2.56 13.07 -18.48
N THR A 79 -1.79 12.30 -17.72
CA THR A 79 -0.36 12.58 -17.46
C THR A 79 0.59 11.56 -18.06
N GLY A 80 0.09 10.44 -18.59
CA GLY A 80 0.91 9.31 -19.08
C GLY A 80 1.68 8.57 -17.97
N ARG A 81 1.45 8.89 -16.70
CA ARG A 81 2.19 8.30 -15.57
C ARG A 81 1.69 6.90 -15.25
N ASN A 82 2.63 5.95 -15.09
CA ASN A 82 2.32 4.62 -14.57
C ASN A 82 1.92 4.70 -13.09
N LEU A 83 0.87 3.96 -12.72
CA LEU A 83 0.31 3.89 -11.38
C LEU A 83 0.42 2.45 -10.83
N PRO A 84 1.64 2.00 -10.48
CA PRO A 84 1.89 0.63 -10.04
C PRO A 84 1.31 0.37 -8.65
N PHE A 85 1.04 -0.89 -8.34
CA PHE A 85 0.71 -1.33 -6.99
C PHE A 85 1.96 -1.76 -6.20
N ASP A 86 1.92 -1.61 -4.88
CA ASP A 86 3.06 -1.98 -4.02
C ASP A 86 3.29 -3.49 -4.06
N PHE A 87 2.22 -4.28 -3.91
CA PHE A 87 2.27 -5.74 -3.95
C PHE A 87 1.10 -6.36 -4.70
N GLY A 88 1.33 -7.57 -5.21
CA GLY A 88 0.31 -8.47 -5.73
C GLY A 88 0.47 -9.85 -5.12
N LEU A 89 -0.66 -10.55 -4.97
CA LEU A 89 -0.71 -11.93 -4.51
C LEU A 89 -1.43 -12.80 -5.54
N TYR A 90 -1.03 -14.08 -5.62
CA TYR A 90 -1.71 -15.12 -6.39
C TYR A 90 -1.94 -14.72 -7.85
N GLY A 91 -0.85 -14.46 -8.58
CA GLY A 91 -0.94 -14.02 -9.98
C GLY A 91 -1.69 -12.68 -10.13
N GLU A 92 -1.53 -11.79 -9.13
CA GLU A 92 -2.11 -10.44 -9.11
C GLU A 92 -3.66 -10.39 -9.04
N SER A 93 -4.31 -11.49 -8.67
CA SER A 93 -5.76 -11.51 -8.39
C SER A 93 -6.11 -10.66 -7.16
N VAL A 94 -5.16 -10.52 -6.23
CA VAL A 94 -5.24 -9.60 -5.09
C VAL A 94 -4.11 -8.59 -5.18
N LEU A 95 -4.45 -7.31 -5.12
CA LEU A 95 -3.52 -6.18 -5.17
C LEU A 95 -3.53 -5.46 -3.83
N ILE A 96 -2.37 -5.01 -3.36
CA ILE A 96 -2.22 -4.34 -2.07
C ILE A 96 -1.57 -2.97 -2.27
N GLU A 97 -2.18 -1.96 -1.67
CA GLU A 97 -1.63 -0.61 -1.50
C GLU A 97 -1.29 -0.34 -0.05
N LEU A 98 -0.08 0.17 0.19
CA LEU A 98 0.38 0.65 1.47
C LEU A 98 0.25 2.18 1.54
N ASP A 99 -0.92 2.64 1.93
CA ASP A 99 -1.30 4.04 1.92
C ASP A 99 -0.55 4.87 2.97
N GLY A 100 0.26 5.80 2.48
CA GLY A 100 0.91 6.80 3.30
C GLY A 100 -0.06 7.82 3.91
N ASP A 101 0.32 8.38 5.05
CA ASP A 101 -0.50 9.38 5.75
C ASP A 101 -0.60 10.73 5.02
N ILE A 102 0.33 11.00 4.09
CA ILE A 102 0.42 12.23 3.32
C ILE A 102 -0.04 11.94 1.89
N GLY A 103 -0.89 12.80 1.34
CA GLY A 103 -1.38 12.72 -0.03
C GLY A 103 -2.67 11.90 -0.18
N HIS A 104 -2.65 10.61 0.16
CA HIS A 104 -3.76 9.66 -0.08
C HIS A 104 -5.11 10.12 0.47
N PHE A 105 -5.12 10.84 1.59
CA PHE A 105 -6.34 11.35 2.22
C PHE A 105 -6.62 12.83 1.90
N GLY A 106 -5.95 13.39 0.89
CA GLY A 106 -6.11 14.78 0.45
C GLY A 106 -5.33 15.80 1.28
N GLN A 107 -4.49 15.35 2.22
CA GLN A 107 -3.69 16.22 3.09
C GLN A 107 -2.23 16.30 2.63
N GLY A 108 -1.63 17.48 2.73
CA GLY A 108 -0.20 17.67 2.46
C GLY A 108 0.18 17.47 0.98
N TRP A 109 1.47 17.20 0.75
CA TRP A 109 2.04 17.14 -0.60
C TRP A 109 1.38 16.03 -1.43
N GLY A 110 0.92 16.39 -2.63
CA GLY A 110 0.24 15.48 -3.55
C GLY A 110 -1.25 15.23 -3.24
N GLY A 111 -1.81 15.73 -2.14
CA GLY A 111 -3.24 15.54 -1.81
C GLY A 111 -4.19 16.29 -2.74
N ASN A 112 -3.76 17.46 -3.20
CA ASN A 112 -4.36 18.27 -4.27
C ASN A 112 -3.22 18.70 -5.19
N SER A 113 -2.93 17.92 -6.24
CA SER A 113 -2.11 18.38 -7.35
C SER A 113 -3.00 18.98 -8.44
N ASP A 114 -2.56 20.09 -9.00
CA ASP A 114 -3.23 20.75 -10.12
C ASP A 114 -3.17 19.91 -11.40
N ASP A 115 -2.15 19.04 -11.53
CA ASP A 115 -1.93 18.21 -12.73
C ASP A 115 -2.98 17.11 -12.94
N ASP A 116 -3.35 16.38 -11.88
CA ASP A 116 -4.14 15.15 -11.96
C ASP A 116 -5.14 14.98 -10.81
N GLY A 117 -5.44 16.08 -10.11
CA GLY A 117 -6.38 16.11 -9.00
C GLY A 117 -5.88 15.46 -7.70
N GLY A 118 -4.62 15.02 -7.63
CA GLY A 118 -3.99 14.48 -6.43
C GLY A 118 -3.95 12.96 -6.34
N VAL A 119 -3.19 12.48 -5.36
CA VAL A 119 -3.12 11.07 -4.96
C VAL A 119 -4.52 10.44 -4.78
N PRO A 120 -5.53 11.08 -4.16
CA PRO A 120 -6.86 10.48 -4.02
C PRO A 120 -7.55 10.16 -5.36
N VAL A 121 -7.30 10.96 -6.41
CA VAL A 121 -7.87 10.72 -7.74
C VAL A 121 -7.16 9.55 -8.42
N ARG A 122 -5.83 9.50 -8.32
CA ARG A 122 -5.03 8.37 -8.81
C ARG A 122 -5.40 7.06 -8.12
N ASP A 123 -5.63 7.10 -6.81
CA ASP A 123 -6.05 5.95 -6.02
C ASP A 123 -7.38 5.36 -6.52
N LEU A 124 -8.35 6.21 -6.82
CA LEU A 124 -9.63 5.78 -7.39
C LEU A 124 -9.51 5.28 -8.83
N LEU A 125 -8.58 5.83 -9.61
CA LEU A 125 -8.28 5.32 -10.96
C LEU A 125 -7.73 3.89 -10.89
N LYS A 126 -6.76 3.65 -9.98
CA LYS A 126 -6.20 2.31 -9.71
C LYS A 126 -7.27 1.33 -9.27
N GLU A 127 -8.13 1.73 -8.32
CA GLU A 127 -9.24 0.90 -7.85
C GLU A 127 -10.18 0.52 -8.99
N ARG A 128 -10.59 1.49 -9.81
CA ARG A 128 -11.49 1.23 -10.93
C ARG A 128 -10.86 0.26 -11.93
N TRP A 129 -9.61 0.50 -12.29
CA TRP A 129 -8.87 -0.37 -13.21
C TRP A 129 -8.81 -1.81 -12.69
N ALA A 130 -8.45 -1.99 -11.41
CA ALA A 130 -8.37 -3.32 -10.81
C ALA A 130 -9.72 -4.03 -10.80
N ILE A 131 -10.80 -3.34 -10.41
CA ILE A 131 -12.16 -3.90 -10.42
C ILE A 131 -12.60 -4.32 -11.83
N LEU A 132 -12.33 -3.48 -12.84
CA LEU A 132 -12.64 -3.83 -14.24
C LEU A 132 -11.84 -5.03 -14.74
N ALA A 133 -10.62 -5.22 -14.23
CA ALA A 133 -9.78 -6.38 -14.51
C ALA A 133 -10.14 -7.61 -13.64
N GLY A 134 -11.21 -7.56 -12.83
CA GLY A 134 -11.63 -8.68 -11.98
C GLY A 134 -10.72 -8.91 -10.77
N ARG A 135 -9.93 -7.91 -10.37
CA ARG A 135 -8.96 -7.99 -9.26
C ARG A 135 -9.51 -7.35 -7.99
N THR A 136 -9.16 -7.91 -6.83
CA THR A 136 -9.47 -7.30 -5.52
C THR A 136 -8.34 -6.38 -5.08
N VAL A 137 -8.68 -5.19 -4.59
CA VAL A 137 -7.72 -4.23 -4.02
C VAL A 137 -7.89 -4.20 -2.51
N ILE A 138 -6.79 -4.35 -1.77
CA ILE A 138 -6.74 -4.18 -0.32
C ILE A 138 -5.90 -2.94 -0.02
N ARG A 139 -6.47 -1.95 0.66
CA ARG A 139 -5.77 -0.74 1.09
C ARG A 139 -5.43 -0.81 2.56
N LEU A 140 -4.16 -0.62 2.88
CA LEU A 140 -3.60 -0.76 4.21
C LEU A 140 -2.83 0.51 4.59
N LEU A 141 -3.09 1.06 5.78
CA LEU A 141 -2.40 2.23 6.29
C LEU A 141 -0.95 1.90 6.64
N GLN A 142 -0.02 2.64 6.03
CA GLN A 142 1.40 2.55 6.32
C GLN A 142 1.70 2.80 7.80
N ALA A 143 0.94 3.69 8.45
CA ALA A 143 1.12 4.01 9.86
C ALA A 143 0.91 2.80 10.80
N ASP A 144 -0.02 1.91 10.48
CA ASP A 144 -0.31 0.74 11.32
C ASP A 144 0.79 -0.32 11.15
N VAL A 145 1.24 -0.55 9.91
CA VAL A 145 2.41 -1.39 9.62
C VAL A 145 3.65 -0.83 10.30
N TYR A 146 3.85 0.49 10.26
CA TYR A 146 4.98 1.15 10.93
C TYR A 146 4.97 0.88 12.44
N ARG A 147 3.84 1.13 13.11
CA ARG A 147 3.67 0.96 14.57
C ARG A 147 3.70 -0.49 15.04
N ASN A 148 3.63 -1.45 14.13
CA ASN A 148 3.64 -2.88 14.43
C ASN A 148 2.51 -3.34 15.35
N THR A 149 1.31 -2.78 15.21
CA THR A 149 0.14 -3.32 15.91
C THR A 149 -0.22 -4.69 15.34
N SER A 150 -0.76 -5.62 16.12
CA SER A 150 -1.19 -6.93 15.57
C SER A 150 -2.44 -6.82 14.69
N GLU A 151 -3.20 -5.73 14.83
CA GLU A 151 -4.50 -5.54 14.17
C GLU A 151 -4.40 -5.48 12.63
N TRP A 152 -3.34 -4.88 12.07
CA TRP A 152 -3.18 -4.81 10.62
C TRP A 152 -2.93 -6.18 10.00
N GLN A 153 -2.23 -7.07 10.71
CA GLN A 153 -1.96 -8.44 10.25
C GLN A 153 -3.25 -9.28 10.21
N VAL A 154 -4.09 -9.14 11.24
CA VAL A 154 -5.38 -9.82 11.31
C VAL A 154 -6.30 -9.31 10.19
N PHE A 155 -6.40 -7.98 10.03
CA PHE A 155 -7.17 -7.38 8.94
C PHE A 155 -6.68 -7.90 7.58
N LEU A 156 -5.39 -7.81 7.30
CA LEU A 156 -4.83 -8.16 6.00
C LEU A 156 -4.99 -9.65 5.71
N SER A 157 -4.76 -10.52 6.71
CA SER A 157 -4.99 -11.96 6.54
C SER A 157 -6.45 -12.25 6.20
N ASN A 158 -7.40 -11.66 6.93
CA ASN A 158 -8.82 -11.89 6.68
C ASN A 158 -9.24 -11.36 5.30
N ALA A 159 -8.76 -10.18 4.91
CA ALA A 159 -9.07 -9.58 3.62
C ALA A 159 -8.53 -10.43 2.45
N VAL A 160 -7.30 -10.94 2.55
CA VAL A 160 -6.71 -11.82 1.53
C VAL A 160 -7.49 -13.14 1.44
N GLU A 161 -7.76 -13.81 2.56
CA GLU A 161 -8.49 -15.08 2.53
C GLU A 161 -9.93 -14.91 2.01
N ALA A 162 -10.62 -13.83 2.38
CA ALA A 162 -11.93 -13.51 1.83
C ALA A 162 -11.89 -13.28 0.31
N ALA A 163 -10.87 -12.57 -0.19
CA ALA A 163 -10.68 -12.33 -1.62
C ALA A 163 -10.37 -13.62 -2.40
N ARG A 164 -9.76 -14.62 -1.77
CA ARG A 164 -9.53 -15.94 -2.38
C ARG A 164 -10.79 -16.79 -2.41
N ALA A 165 -11.62 -16.68 -1.37
CA ALA A 165 -12.85 -17.45 -1.25
C ALA A 165 -13.98 -16.93 -2.14
N ASP A 166 -13.97 -15.64 -2.47
CA ASP A 166 -15.00 -14.99 -3.30
C ASP A 166 -14.38 -14.42 -4.58
N PRO A 167 -14.77 -14.90 -5.77
CA PRO A 167 -14.21 -14.42 -7.04
C PRO A 167 -14.66 -12.98 -7.39
N ARG A 168 -15.57 -12.38 -6.62
CA ARG A 168 -16.02 -11.01 -6.87
C ARG A 168 -14.93 -10.01 -6.51
N SER A 169 -14.49 -9.27 -7.52
CA SER A 169 -13.60 -8.12 -7.35
C SER A 169 -14.20 -7.08 -6.41
N GLN A 170 -13.44 -6.63 -5.42
CA GLN A 170 -13.86 -5.61 -4.48
C GLN A 170 -12.68 -4.73 -4.04
N VAL A 171 -13.00 -3.60 -3.42
CA VAL A 171 -11.99 -2.76 -2.75
C VAL A 171 -12.24 -2.82 -1.25
N VAL A 172 -11.29 -3.44 -0.54
CA VAL A 172 -11.31 -3.63 0.91
C VAL A 172 -10.39 -2.60 1.56
N THR A 173 -10.88 -1.91 2.58
CA THR A 173 -10.12 -0.92 3.34
C THR A 173 -10.17 -1.27 4.83
N GLN A 174 -9.14 -0.92 5.59
CA GLN A 174 -9.20 -1.05 7.05
C GLN A 174 -10.39 -0.27 7.63
N ASP A 175 -10.92 -0.75 8.74
CA ASP A 175 -11.81 0.06 9.56
C ASP A 175 -10.99 1.14 10.28
N SER A 176 -10.79 2.26 9.60
CA SER A 176 -10.08 3.42 10.12
C SER A 176 -10.83 4.70 9.78
N PRO A 177 -10.85 5.70 10.69
CA PRO A 177 -11.41 7.02 10.40
C PRO A 177 -10.84 7.67 9.14
N LYS A 178 -9.59 7.36 8.77
CA LYS A 178 -8.95 7.90 7.55
C LYS A 178 -9.66 7.48 6.27
N TYR A 179 -10.13 6.24 6.18
CA TYR A 179 -10.90 5.77 5.02
C TYR A 179 -12.39 6.16 5.08
N LYS A 180 -12.86 6.68 6.21
CA LYS A 180 -14.26 7.05 6.46
C LYS A 180 -14.49 8.57 6.40
N SER A 181 -13.47 9.35 6.06
CA SER A 181 -13.54 10.82 6.01
C SER A 181 -12.55 11.41 5.01
N GLY A 182 -12.69 12.71 4.71
CA GLY A 182 -11.77 13.45 3.85
C GLY A 182 -11.98 13.22 2.35
N LYS A 183 -11.09 13.84 1.55
CA LYS A 183 -11.26 13.93 0.09
C LYS A 183 -11.38 12.56 -0.60
N TYR A 184 -10.57 11.59 -0.19
CA TYR A 184 -10.62 10.23 -0.72
C TYR A 184 -12.01 9.59 -0.51
N PHE A 185 -12.54 9.68 0.72
CA PHE A 185 -13.88 9.18 1.05
C PHE A 185 -14.98 9.91 0.27
N ASP A 186 -14.92 11.24 0.20
CA ASP A 186 -15.90 12.07 -0.52
C ASP A 186 -15.96 11.72 -2.02
N LEU A 187 -14.80 11.55 -2.65
CA LEU A 187 -14.71 11.13 -4.05
C LEU A 187 -15.27 9.71 -4.27
N ARG A 188 -15.08 8.81 -3.30
CA ARG A 188 -15.62 7.44 -3.34
C ARG A 188 -17.14 7.42 -3.19
N LEU A 189 -17.72 8.31 -2.38
CA LEU A 189 -19.17 8.46 -2.20
C LEU A 189 -19.86 9.14 -3.39
N THR A 190 -19.30 10.23 -3.91
CA THR A 190 -19.89 11.01 -5.00
C THR A 190 -20.07 10.17 -6.27
N LYS A 191 -19.16 9.23 -6.54
CA LYS A 191 -19.31 8.28 -7.67
C LYS A 191 -20.32 7.16 -7.42
N LYS A 192 -20.63 6.78 -6.18
CA LYS A 192 -21.76 5.89 -5.88
C LYS A 192 -23.10 6.55 -6.23
N LYS A 193 -23.24 7.87 -6.02
CA LYS A 193 -24.47 8.60 -6.40
C LYS A 193 -24.67 8.71 -7.92
N ARG A 194 -23.59 8.79 -8.71
CA ARG A 194 -23.69 8.82 -10.19
C ARG A 194 -24.04 7.46 -10.82
N ARG A 195 -23.94 6.33 -10.10
CA ARG A 195 -24.43 5.04 -10.62
C ARG A 195 -25.95 4.96 -10.81
N VAL A 196 -26.72 5.93 -10.31
CA VAL A 196 -28.17 5.98 -10.51
C VAL A 196 -28.56 6.71 -11.80
N CYS A 197 -27.67 7.50 -12.41
CA CYS A 197 -27.93 8.20 -13.67
C CYS A 197 -26.66 8.27 -14.54
N SER A 198 -26.70 7.68 -15.73
CA SER A 198 -25.65 7.58 -16.78
C SER A 198 -24.63 6.43 -16.62
N LEU A 199 -25.02 5.27 -17.15
CA LEU A 199 -24.16 4.54 -18.08
C LEU A 199 -24.04 5.44 -19.30
N ASP A 200 -22.94 6.17 -19.45
CA ASP A 200 -22.39 6.63 -20.73
C ASP A 200 -21.18 7.55 -20.47
N VAL A 201 -20.28 7.58 -21.44
CA VAL A 201 -18.95 8.20 -21.46
C VAL A 201 -17.85 7.30 -20.86
N TRP A 202 -16.73 7.20 -21.58
CA TRP A 202 -15.51 6.41 -21.32
C TRP A 202 -15.47 4.97 -21.90
N ALA A 203 -16.04 4.77 -23.09
CA ALA A 203 -15.83 3.55 -23.90
C ALA A 203 -14.55 3.60 -24.78
N ASP A 204 -13.87 4.73 -24.92
CA ASP A 204 -12.74 4.84 -25.84
C ASP A 204 -11.42 5.07 -25.09
N GLY A 205 -10.52 4.07 -25.14
CA GLY A 205 -9.08 4.33 -24.97
C GLY A 205 -8.33 3.62 -23.84
N PHE A 206 -8.89 2.65 -23.13
CA PHE A 206 -8.07 1.79 -22.27
C PHE A 206 -7.35 0.74 -23.11
N HIS A 207 -6.15 1.06 -23.56
CA HIS A 207 -5.24 0.04 -24.09
C HIS A 207 -4.72 -0.79 -22.91
N CYS A 208 -5.33 -1.95 -22.69
CA CYS A 208 -4.78 -2.98 -21.83
C CYS A 208 -3.64 -3.62 -22.62
N PRO A 209 -2.36 -3.49 -22.23
CA PRO A 209 -1.31 -4.31 -22.85
C PRO A 209 -1.68 -5.78 -22.63
N GLU A 210 -1.67 -6.54 -23.73
CA GLU A 210 -2.37 -7.80 -23.92
C GLU A 210 -2.09 -8.88 -22.86
N LEU A 211 -3.17 -9.46 -22.32
CA LEU A 211 -3.22 -10.87 -21.95
C LEU A 211 -3.54 -11.65 -23.23
N GLU A 212 -2.54 -11.93 -24.06
CA GLU A 212 -2.69 -12.92 -25.13
C GLU A 212 -2.79 -14.32 -24.50
N VAL A 213 -4.01 -14.76 -24.22
CA VAL A 213 -4.28 -16.16 -23.93
C VAL A 213 -4.26 -16.91 -25.26
N SER A 214 -3.08 -17.45 -25.60
CA SER A 214 -2.90 -18.40 -26.70
C SER A 214 -3.80 -19.62 -26.47
N THR A 215 -4.95 -19.64 -27.13
CA THR A 215 -5.79 -20.83 -27.29
C THR A 215 -5.53 -21.44 -28.66
N THR A 216 -4.39 -22.12 -28.82
CA THR A 216 -4.28 -23.13 -29.87
C THR A 216 -4.89 -24.43 -29.35
N ALA A 217 -6.20 -24.55 -29.59
CA ALA A 217 -6.90 -25.83 -29.53
C ALA A 217 -6.43 -26.72 -30.69
N ALA A 218 -6.16 -27.97 -30.34
CA ALA A 218 -5.79 -29.04 -31.26
C ALA A 218 -6.85 -29.26 -32.36
N LYS A 219 -6.37 -29.51 -33.58
CA LYS A 219 -6.85 -30.53 -34.51
C LYS A 219 -5.72 -30.93 -35.45
#